data_AF-A0A7T9UG06-F1
#
_entry.id   AF-A0A7T9UG06-F1
#
_cell.length_a   1.000
_cell.length_b   1.000
_cell.length_c   1.000
_cell.angle_alpha   90.00
_cell.angle_beta   90.00
_cell.angle_gamma   90.00
#
_symmetry.space_group_name_H-M   'P 1'
#
loop_
_entity.id
_entity.type
_entity.pdbx_description
1 polymer ?
#
loop_
_entity_poly.entity_id
_entity_poly.type
_entity_poly.pdbx_seq_one_letter_code
_entity_poly.pdbx_strand_id
1 'polypeptide(L)'
;MSIQETIAPLGHTIIALSAPPAAGADTLAWITHLNSVSDAINQKSAILVIPFSNVDDAEDFAAQAPVETSYRVLCVCYHGAEGQEPELAGAMAAALADSADPALPFNGVNLMGITPVEDQYKLTFERVEAALNNGVCMIQTGADGLPEIVRAISTFRKNPDTGEDDDKMVDINGALITDYTRKVMRNAGSKERRRKNTAAARRNLRSVFLAEALKLEKAEILENVTATADQLTVIQDQNDPTRAVAKIPAYWVRGMHVVAATIDVY
;
A
#
# COMPACT_ATOMS: atom_id res chain seq x y z
N MET A 1 24.66 8.01 -11.96
CA MET A 1 23.32 8.36 -11.46
C MET A 1 22.54 7.07 -11.38
N SER A 2 22.01 6.72 -10.21
CA SER A 2 21.19 5.51 -10.06
C SER A 2 19.85 5.68 -10.77
N ILE A 3 19.14 4.56 -11.00
CA ILE A 3 17.79 4.63 -11.58
C ILE A 3 16.86 5.43 -10.66
N GLN A 4 17.01 5.28 -9.34
CA GLN A 4 16.23 5.99 -8.31
C GLN A 4 16.43 7.51 -8.41
N GLU A 5 17.68 7.97 -8.55
CA GLU A 5 18.01 9.39 -8.74
C GLU A 5 17.39 9.95 -10.04
N THR A 6 17.33 9.12 -11.08
CA THR A 6 16.78 9.52 -12.39
C THR A 6 15.25 9.66 -12.34
N ILE A 7 14.54 8.75 -11.65
CA ILE A 7 13.07 8.75 -11.62
C ILE A 7 12.47 9.64 -10.52
N ALA A 8 13.21 9.95 -9.45
CA ALA A 8 12.77 10.83 -8.36
C ALA A 8 12.21 12.20 -8.84
N PRO A 9 12.87 12.93 -9.76
CA PRO A 9 12.36 14.21 -10.24
C PRO A 9 11.13 14.06 -11.16
N LEU A 10 10.96 12.92 -11.85
CA LEU A 10 9.85 12.69 -12.78
C LEU A 10 8.50 12.59 -12.08
N GLY A 11 8.50 12.11 -10.83
CA GLY A 11 7.29 11.80 -10.08
C GLY A 11 6.68 10.48 -10.54
N HIS A 12 6.42 9.59 -9.58
CA HIS A 12 5.86 8.27 -9.81
C HIS A 12 5.05 7.86 -8.59
N THR A 13 4.02 7.04 -8.79
CA THR A 13 3.19 6.47 -7.72
C THR A 13 3.33 4.96 -7.61
N ILE A 14 3.64 4.29 -8.72
CA ILE A 14 3.88 2.85 -8.78
C ILE A 14 5.14 2.65 -9.62
N ILE A 15 6.03 1.78 -9.16
CA ILE A 15 7.27 1.38 -9.82
C ILE A 15 7.21 -0.13 -10.01
N ALA A 16 7.21 -0.59 -11.25
CA ALA A 16 7.30 -2.01 -11.58
C ALA A 16 8.74 -2.35 -11.96
N LEU A 17 9.34 -3.32 -11.28
CA LEU A 17 10.64 -3.86 -11.66
C LEU A 17 10.45 -5.03 -12.61
N SER A 18 11.32 -5.16 -13.60
CA SER A 18 11.29 -6.31 -14.52
C SER A 18 11.80 -7.59 -13.87
N ALA A 19 12.51 -7.50 -12.75
CA ALA A 19 13.05 -8.61 -11.99
C ALA A 19 13.33 -8.18 -10.54
N PRO A 20 13.46 -9.12 -9.59
CA PRO A 20 13.93 -8.84 -8.24
C PRO A 20 15.30 -8.15 -8.23
N PRO A 21 15.50 -7.07 -7.46
CA PRO A 21 16.82 -6.50 -7.27
C PRO A 21 17.70 -7.48 -6.48
N ALA A 22 19.02 -7.36 -6.64
CA ALA A 22 19.93 -8.16 -5.83
C ALA A 22 19.71 -7.87 -4.33
N ALA A 23 19.82 -8.92 -3.51
CA ALA A 23 19.73 -8.78 -2.06
C ALA A 23 20.85 -7.86 -1.52
N GLY A 24 20.59 -7.22 -0.37
CA GLY A 24 21.53 -6.30 0.24
C GLY A 24 21.45 -4.88 -0.33
N ALA A 25 22.52 -4.38 -0.95
CA ALA A 25 22.66 -2.96 -1.28
C ALA A 25 21.60 -2.46 -2.28
N ASP A 26 21.27 -3.25 -3.30
CA ASP A 26 20.31 -2.85 -4.34
C ASP A 26 18.88 -2.81 -3.78
N THR A 27 18.51 -3.83 -2.99
CA THR A 27 17.25 -3.85 -2.25
C THR A 27 17.14 -2.65 -1.30
N LEU A 28 18.19 -2.38 -0.52
CA LEU A 28 18.22 -1.23 0.39
C LEU A 28 18.07 0.10 -0.35
N ALA A 29 18.70 0.26 -1.51
CA ALA A 29 18.56 1.47 -2.32
C ALA A 29 17.10 1.74 -2.73
N TRP A 30 16.34 0.70 -3.08
CA TRP A 30 14.91 0.82 -3.37
C TRP A 30 14.10 1.21 -2.12
N ILE A 31 14.34 0.58 -0.98
CA ILE A 31 13.65 0.91 0.28
C ILE A 31 13.96 2.35 0.72
N THR A 32 15.22 2.76 0.66
CA THR A 32 15.63 4.14 0.95
C THR A 32 14.95 5.14 0.02
N HIS A 33 14.85 4.81 -1.28
CA HIS A 33 14.14 5.64 -2.24
C HIS A 33 12.66 5.79 -1.89
N LEU A 34 11.94 4.69 -1.62
CA LEU A 34 10.53 4.72 -1.22
C LEU A 34 10.32 5.58 0.03
N ASN A 35 11.16 5.42 1.05
CA ASN A 35 11.08 6.20 2.29
C ASN A 35 11.37 7.69 2.04
N SER A 36 12.36 8.00 1.20
CA SER A 36 12.71 9.38 0.87
C SER A 36 11.60 10.09 0.10
N VAL A 37 11.06 9.50 -0.96
CA VAL A 37 10.02 10.16 -1.76
C VAL A 37 8.71 10.31 -0.99
N SER A 38 8.41 9.37 -0.07
CA SER A 38 7.15 9.35 0.66
C SER A 38 7.17 10.07 2.01
N ASP A 39 8.33 10.60 2.43
CA ASP A 39 8.53 11.28 3.71
C ASP A 39 7.60 12.50 3.92
N ALA A 40 7.68 13.08 5.12
CA ALA A 40 6.88 14.23 5.51
C ALA A 40 7.17 15.51 4.69
N ILE A 41 8.26 15.57 3.92
CA ILE A 41 8.70 16.74 3.15
C ILE A 41 8.30 16.60 1.68
N ASN A 42 8.78 15.55 1.02
CA ASN A 42 8.52 15.23 -0.38
C ASN A 42 7.06 14.83 -0.59
N GLN A 43 6.55 14.03 0.34
CA GLN A 43 5.18 13.57 0.39
C GLN A 43 4.65 13.01 -0.95
N LYS A 44 5.48 12.30 -1.71
CA LYS A 44 5.11 11.61 -2.95
C LYS A 44 4.87 10.14 -2.64
N SER A 45 3.65 9.68 -2.86
CA SER A 45 3.29 8.27 -2.70
C SER A 45 4.08 7.41 -3.67
N ALA A 46 4.57 6.26 -3.22
CA ALA A 46 5.23 5.29 -4.08
C ALA A 46 4.95 3.87 -3.56
N ILE A 47 4.67 2.97 -4.49
CA ILE A 47 4.57 1.52 -4.30
C ILE A 47 5.57 0.86 -5.25
N LEU A 48 6.30 -0.14 -4.76
CA LEU A 48 7.23 -0.94 -5.54
C LEU A 48 6.63 -2.33 -5.77
N VAL A 49 6.54 -2.73 -7.03
CA VAL A 49 6.07 -4.05 -7.46
C VAL A 49 7.29 -4.84 -7.92
N ILE A 50 7.51 -5.99 -7.28
CA ILE A 50 8.63 -6.89 -7.55
C ILE A 50 8.07 -8.26 -7.94
N PRO A 51 8.35 -8.75 -9.15
CA PRO A 51 7.78 -10.00 -9.63
C PRO A 51 8.64 -11.21 -9.26
N PHE A 52 7.99 -12.35 -9.00
CA PHE A 52 8.62 -13.64 -8.72
C PHE A 52 7.86 -14.76 -9.43
N SER A 53 8.59 -15.70 -10.03
CA SER A 53 8.05 -16.95 -10.58
C SER A 53 8.26 -18.15 -9.65
N ASN A 54 9.06 -17.99 -8.59
CA ASN A 54 9.24 -19.00 -7.54
C ASN A 54 8.75 -18.44 -6.20
N VAL A 55 7.98 -19.24 -5.45
CA VAL A 55 7.38 -18.81 -4.18
C VAL A 55 8.40 -18.74 -3.05
N ASP A 56 9.37 -19.66 -3.03
CA ASP A 56 10.41 -19.68 -2.00
C ASP A 56 11.34 -18.47 -2.15
N ASP A 57 11.72 -18.13 -3.39
CA ASP A 57 12.50 -16.91 -3.67
C ASP A 57 11.76 -15.63 -3.26
N ALA A 58 10.43 -15.60 -3.46
CA ALA A 58 9.60 -14.48 -3.05
C ALA A 58 9.54 -14.33 -1.52
N GLU A 59 9.42 -15.44 -0.79
CA GLU A 59 9.42 -15.46 0.67
C GLU A 59 10.78 -15.04 1.24
N ASP A 60 11.88 -15.56 0.68
CA ASP A 60 13.25 -15.20 1.06
C ASP A 60 13.48 -13.69 0.85
N PHE A 61 12.99 -13.14 -0.27
CA PHE A 61 13.07 -11.72 -0.52
C PHE A 61 12.24 -10.90 0.48
N ALA A 62 10.99 -11.30 0.72
CA ALA A 62 10.09 -10.61 1.64
C ALA A 62 10.57 -10.65 3.10
N ALA A 63 11.37 -11.66 3.47
CA ALA A 63 11.96 -11.84 4.80
C ALA A 63 13.20 -10.95 5.05
N GLN A 64 13.73 -10.26 4.03
CA GLN A 64 14.83 -9.32 4.24
C GLN A 64 14.41 -8.21 5.22
N ALA A 65 15.27 -7.91 6.20
CA ALA A 65 14.99 -6.91 7.25
C ALA A 65 14.46 -5.54 6.75
N PRO A 66 15.00 -4.91 5.68
CA PRO A 66 14.44 -3.64 5.18
C PRO A 66 13.13 -3.81 4.40
N VAL A 67 12.72 -5.04 4.08
CA VAL A 67 11.53 -5.36 3.28
C VAL A 67 10.36 -5.79 4.17
N GLU A 68 10.59 -6.62 5.19
CA GLU A 68 9.53 -7.15 6.08
C GLU A 68 8.81 -6.08 6.93
N THR A 69 9.35 -4.86 6.95
CA THR A 69 8.77 -3.69 7.65
C THR A 69 8.12 -2.69 6.70
N SER A 70 8.09 -2.98 5.39
CA SER A 70 7.60 -2.05 4.37
C SER A 70 6.17 -2.36 3.93
N TYR A 71 5.26 -1.41 4.13
CA TYR A 71 3.90 -1.47 3.56
C TYR A 71 3.82 -0.97 2.12
N ARG A 72 4.97 -0.68 1.50
CA ARG A 72 5.07 -0.09 0.15
C ARG A 72 5.67 -1.04 -0.88
N VAL A 73 6.05 -2.26 -0.48
CA VAL A 73 6.61 -3.27 -1.38
C VAL A 73 5.60 -4.40 -1.55
N LEU A 74 5.41 -4.80 -2.80
CA LEU A 74 4.63 -5.97 -3.21
C LEU A 74 5.60 -6.98 -3.82
N CYS A 75 5.80 -8.11 -3.14
CA CYS A 75 6.42 -9.28 -3.75
C CYS A 75 5.31 -10.07 -4.45
N VAL A 76 5.12 -9.83 -5.74
CA VAL A 76 4.06 -10.48 -6.52
C VAL A 76 4.58 -11.81 -7.02
N CYS A 77 3.94 -12.91 -6.64
CA CYS A 77 4.36 -14.24 -7.05
C CYS A 77 3.28 -14.95 -7.85
N TYR A 78 3.62 -15.38 -9.06
CA TYR A 78 2.85 -16.37 -9.80
C TYR A 78 3.74 -17.58 -10.05
N HIS A 79 3.59 -18.61 -9.20
CA HIS A 79 4.50 -19.74 -9.19
C HIS A 79 4.50 -20.48 -10.54
N GLY A 80 5.68 -20.71 -11.12
CA GLY A 80 5.86 -21.35 -12.43
C GLY A 80 5.78 -20.41 -13.63
N ALA A 81 5.54 -19.09 -13.43
CA ALA A 81 5.47 -18.11 -14.51
C ALA A 81 6.85 -17.66 -15.00
N GLU A 82 7.77 -18.60 -15.17
CA GLU A 82 9.15 -18.33 -15.58
C GLU A 82 9.20 -17.59 -16.92
N GLY A 83 9.96 -16.49 -16.96
CA GLY A 83 10.09 -15.65 -18.15
C GLY A 83 8.93 -14.67 -18.39
N GLN A 84 7.94 -14.62 -17.50
CA GLN A 84 6.84 -13.65 -17.52
C GLN A 84 6.89 -12.67 -16.34
N GLU A 85 8.01 -12.61 -15.61
CA GLU A 85 8.17 -11.73 -14.45
C GLU A 85 7.98 -10.23 -14.80
N PRO A 86 8.54 -9.70 -15.91
CA PRO A 86 8.28 -8.32 -16.30
C PRO A 86 6.80 -8.03 -16.58
N GLU A 87 6.11 -8.94 -17.29
CA GLU A 87 4.69 -8.88 -17.59
C GLU A 87 3.85 -8.93 -16.31
N LEU A 88 4.23 -9.79 -15.35
CA LEU A 88 3.60 -9.90 -14.05
C LEU A 88 3.66 -8.59 -13.27
N ALA A 89 4.84 -7.96 -13.20
CA ALA A 89 5.00 -6.67 -12.53
C ALA A 89 4.21 -5.57 -13.23
N GLY A 90 4.21 -5.56 -14.57
CA GLY A 90 3.46 -4.61 -15.38
C GLY A 90 1.95 -4.74 -15.18
N ALA A 91 1.42 -5.96 -15.22
CA ALA A 91 0.00 -6.24 -15.04
C ALA A 91 -0.47 -5.89 -13.63
N MET A 92 0.32 -6.23 -12.60
CA MET A 92 -0.01 -5.82 -11.22
C MET A 92 0.00 -4.30 -11.07
N ALA A 93 1.02 -3.62 -11.63
CA ALA A 93 1.08 -2.16 -11.59
C ALA A 93 -0.12 -1.51 -12.32
N ALA A 94 -0.56 -2.10 -13.43
CA ALA A 94 -1.76 -1.67 -14.14
C ALA A 94 -3.02 -1.87 -13.28
N ALA A 95 -3.19 -3.03 -12.64
CA ALA A 95 -4.31 -3.30 -11.74
C ALA A 95 -4.38 -2.28 -10.59
N LEU A 96 -3.25 -1.99 -9.94
CA LEU A 96 -3.19 -0.97 -8.89
C LEU A 96 -3.51 0.44 -9.39
N ALA A 97 -3.14 0.76 -10.63
CA ALA A 97 -3.37 2.09 -11.22
C ALA A 97 -4.80 2.31 -11.72
N ASP A 98 -5.51 1.23 -12.07
CA ASP A 98 -6.85 1.29 -12.67
C ASP A 98 -7.96 1.56 -11.64
N SER A 99 -7.72 1.30 -10.35
CA SER A 99 -8.74 1.54 -9.32
C SER A 99 -8.93 3.02 -9.00
N ALA A 100 -10.14 3.53 -9.23
CA ALA A 100 -10.54 4.87 -8.81
C ALA A 100 -10.82 4.95 -7.30
N ASP A 101 -11.09 3.81 -6.65
CA ASP A 101 -11.37 3.70 -5.22
C ASP A 101 -10.21 2.98 -4.51
N PRO A 102 -9.43 3.67 -3.65
CA PRO A 102 -8.33 3.05 -2.93
C PRO A 102 -8.77 2.00 -1.91
N ALA A 103 -10.05 1.94 -1.54
CA ALA A 103 -10.60 1.01 -0.55
C ALA A 103 -11.12 -0.29 -1.16
N LEU A 104 -11.32 -0.33 -2.48
CA LEU A 104 -11.80 -1.53 -3.15
C LEU A 104 -10.72 -2.64 -3.11
N PRO A 105 -11.01 -3.84 -2.58
CA PRO A 105 -10.05 -4.94 -2.57
C PRO A 105 -9.74 -5.46 -3.98
N PHE A 106 -8.53 -5.98 -4.16
CA PHE A 106 -8.06 -6.48 -5.46
C PHE A 106 -8.31 -7.98 -5.70
N ASN A 107 -8.97 -8.68 -4.77
CA ASN A 107 -9.21 -10.12 -4.87
C ASN A 107 -9.99 -10.45 -6.16
N GLY A 108 -9.51 -11.42 -6.94
CA GLY A 108 -10.12 -11.84 -8.20
C GLY A 108 -9.90 -10.89 -9.38
N VAL A 109 -9.08 -9.84 -9.24
CA VAL A 109 -8.72 -9.00 -10.39
C VAL A 109 -7.80 -9.79 -11.32
N ASN A 110 -8.21 -9.91 -12.59
CA ASN A 110 -7.46 -10.59 -13.62
C ASN A 110 -6.25 -9.75 -14.08
N LEU A 111 -5.08 -10.40 -14.08
CA LEU A 111 -3.82 -9.86 -14.59
C LEU A 111 -3.67 -10.23 -16.07
N MET A 112 -4.22 -9.37 -16.92
CA MET A 112 -4.21 -9.56 -18.38
C MET A 112 -2.79 -9.49 -18.96
N GLY A 113 -2.55 -10.24 -20.03
CA GLY A 113 -1.25 -10.27 -20.73
C GLY A 113 -0.27 -11.30 -20.19
N ILE A 114 -0.66 -12.07 -19.18
CA ILE A 114 0.10 -13.19 -18.62
C ILE A 114 -0.55 -14.51 -19.05
N THR A 115 0.28 -15.46 -19.49
CA THR A 115 -0.16 -16.81 -19.84
C THR A 115 -0.33 -17.65 -18.57
N PRO A 116 -1.41 -18.42 -18.44
CA PRO A 116 -1.61 -19.32 -17.32
C PRO A 116 -0.48 -20.35 -17.18
N VAL A 117 -0.08 -20.63 -15.95
CA VAL A 117 0.90 -21.68 -15.65
C VAL A 117 0.29 -23.06 -15.80
N GLU A 118 1.13 -24.05 -16.07
CA GLU A 118 0.73 -25.45 -16.12
C GLU A 118 0.24 -25.94 -14.74
N ASP A 119 -0.62 -26.96 -14.73
CA ASP A 119 -1.23 -27.48 -13.50
C ASP A 119 -0.21 -27.92 -12.43
N GLN A 120 0.98 -28.38 -12.84
CA GLN A 120 2.04 -28.79 -11.91
C GLN A 120 2.59 -27.65 -11.05
N TYR A 121 2.42 -26.40 -11.47
CA TYR A 121 2.84 -25.21 -10.72
C TYR A 121 1.73 -24.62 -9.85
N LYS A 122 0.50 -25.16 -9.92
CA LYS A 122 -0.59 -24.72 -9.06
C LYS A 122 -0.33 -25.18 -7.64
N LEU A 123 -0.12 -24.22 -6.74
CA LEU A 123 0.13 -24.48 -5.33
C LEU A 123 -1.14 -24.91 -4.60
N THR A 124 -0.99 -25.68 -3.51
CA THR A 124 -2.11 -25.97 -2.62
C THR A 124 -2.57 -24.71 -1.89
N PHE A 125 -3.80 -24.72 -1.41
CA PHE A 125 -4.34 -23.62 -0.62
C PHE A 125 -3.47 -23.30 0.60
N GLU A 126 -3.00 -24.32 1.32
CA GLU A 126 -2.15 -24.16 2.50
C GLU A 126 -0.79 -23.52 2.15
N ARG A 127 -0.22 -23.83 0.98
CA ARG A 127 1.04 -23.21 0.53
C ARG A 127 0.83 -21.74 0.15
N VAL A 128 -0.30 -21.43 -0.48
CA VAL A 128 -0.69 -20.04 -0.81
C VAL A 128 -0.93 -19.24 0.48
N GLU A 129 -1.66 -19.79 1.46
CA GLU A 129 -1.85 -19.14 2.76
C GLU A 129 -0.54 -18.92 3.51
N ALA A 130 0.37 -19.90 3.49
CA ALA A 130 1.70 -19.75 4.07
C ALA A 130 2.48 -18.59 3.41
N ALA A 131 2.45 -18.50 2.08
CA ALA A 131 3.10 -17.41 1.34
C ALA A 131 2.47 -16.03 1.63
N LEU A 132 1.14 -15.96 1.74
CA LEU A 132 0.44 -14.76 2.17
C LEU A 132 0.87 -14.33 3.59
N ASN A 133 0.92 -15.28 4.54
CA ASN A 133 1.44 -15.00 5.89
C ASN A 133 2.93 -14.59 5.87
N ASN A 134 3.66 -15.02 4.83
CA ASN A 134 5.04 -14.63 4.59
C ASN A 134 5.23 -13.32 3.79
N GLY A 135 4.16 -12.54 3.61
CA GLY A 135 4.24 -11.21 2.98
C GLY A 135 4.39 -11.25 1.46
N VAL A 136 3.97 -12.35 0.83
CA VAL A 136 3.97 -12.51 -0.63
C VAL A 136 2.56 -12.29 -1.19
N CYS A 137 2.43 -11.40 -2.17
CA CYS A 137 1.21 -11.18 -2.93
C CYS A 137 1.03 -12.30 -3.96
N MET A 138 0.18 -13.27 -3.62
CA MET A 138 -0.01 -14.47 -4.44
C MET A 138 -0.99 -14.25 -5.60
N ILE A 139 -0.61 -14.77 -6.76
CA ILE A 139 -1.42 -14.89 -7.96
C ILE A 139 -1.72 -16.36 -8.20
N GLN A 140 -2.94 -16.66 -8.65
CA GLN A 140 -3.36 -18.00 -9.03
C GLN A 140 -3.99 -18.00 -10.42
N THR A 141 -4.23 -19.19 -10.97
CA THR A 141 -5.07 -19.31 -12.17
C THR A 141 -6.53 -19.40 -11.71
N GLY A 142 -7.33 -18.39 -12.02
CA GLY A 142 -8.75 -18.32 -11.68
C GLY A 142 -9.59 -19.36 -12.40
N ALA A 143 -10.87 -19.44 -12.01
CA ALA A 143 -11.82 -20.39 -12.59
C ALA A 143 -12.12 -20.11 -14.08
N ASP A 144 -11.91 -18.88 -14.53
CA ASP A 144 -12.00 -18.45 -15.93
C ASP A 144 -10.73 -18.80 -16.74
N GLY A 145 -9.72 -19.39 -16.09
CA GLY A 145 -8.46 -19.77 -16.69
C GLY A 145 -7.47 -18.62 -16.83
N LEU A 146 -7.73 -17.44 -16.26
CA LEU A 146 -6.83 -16.29 -16.32
C LEU A 146 -6.06 -16.13 -15.00
N PRO A 147 -4.83 -15.58 -15.01
CA PRO A 147 -4.13 -15.25 -13.78
C PRO A 147 -4.88 -14.16 -13.01
N GLU A 148 -5.14 -14.37 -11.73
CA GLU A 148 -5.90 -13.46 -10.86
C GLU A 148 -5.21 -13.25 -9.51
N ILE A 149 -5.45 -12.09 -8.90
CA ILE A 149 -4.92 -11.76 -7.57
C ILE A 149 -5.70 -12.54 -6.50
N VAL A 150 -5.01 -13.37 -5.71
CA VAL A 150 -5.61 -14.03 -4.54
C VAL A 150 -5.90 -13.00 -3.46
N ARG A 151 -4.87 -12.23 -3.07
CA ARG A 151 -4.95 -11.08 -2.16
C ARG A 151 -3.75 -10.17 -2.36
N ALA A 152 -3.99 -8.88 -2.53
CA ALA A 152 -2.92 -7.88 -2.68
C ALA A 152 -2.37 -7.43 -1.32
N ILE A 153 -1.35 -8.14 -0.84
CA ILE A 153 -0.67 -7.83 0.42
C ILE A 153 0.73 -7.26 0.18
N SER A 154 1.13 -6.30 1.01
CA SER A 154 2.50 -5.82 1.09
C SER A 154 3.38 -6.78 1.90
N THR A 155 4.68 -6.48 1.96
CA THR A 155 5.65 -7.23 2.76
C THR A 155 5.63 -6.86 4.25
N PHE A 156 4.78 -5.90 4.67
CA PHE A 156 4.68 -5.43 6.05
C PHE A 156 4.18 -6.52 6.99
N ARG A 157 5.05 -6.93 7.91
CA ARG A 157 4.74 -7.90 8.97
C ARG A 157 5.28 -7.51 10.33
N LYS A 158 6.23 -6.57 10.37
CA LYS A 158 6.83 -6.07 11.61
C LYS A 158 6.76 -4.57 11.71
N ASN A 159 6.56 -4.10 12.93
CA ASN A 159 6.65 -2.69 13.25
C ASN A 159 8.12 -2.23 13.14
N PRO A 160 8.43 -1.20 12.32
CA PRO A 160 9.81 -0.75 12.13
C PRO A 160 10.44 -0.13 13.39
N ASP A 161 9.64 0.35 14.34
CA ASP A 161 10.13 0.99 15.56
C ASP A 161 10.35 -0.02 16.70
N THR A 162 9.45 -1.00 16.86
CA THR A 162 9.52 -1.99 17.97
C THR A 162 10.14 -3.32 17.55
N GLY A 163 10.10 -3.67 16.27
CA GLY A 163 10.49 -4.99 15.75
C GLY A 163 9.50 -6.11 16.06
N GLU A 164 8.35 -5.80 16.68
CA GLU A 164 7.29 -6.76 16.99
C GLU A 164 6.40 -7.02 15.78
N ASP A 165 5.72 -8.16 15.76
CA ASP A 165 4.75 -8.51 14.72
C ASP A 165 3.62 -7.47 14.68
N ASP A 166 3.31 -6.98 13.48
CA ASP A 166 2.28 -5.98 13.24
C ASP A 166 1.57 -6.24 11.89
N ASP A 167 0.25 -6.29 11.94
CA ASP A 167 -0.61 -6.62 10.80
C ASP A 167 -1.37 -5.41 10.23
N LYS A 168 -1.20 -4.21 10.83
CA LYS A 168 -2.07 -3.05 10.55
C LYS A 168 -1.99 -2.52 9.13
N MET A 169 -0.92 -2.83 8.40
CA MET A 169 -0.65 -2.34 7.05
C MET A 169 -0.33 -3.47 6.07
N VAL A 170 -0.76 -4.71 6.37
CA VAL A 170 -0.53 -5.87 5.50
C VAL A 170 -1.20 -5.68 4.14
N ASP A 171 -2.48 -5.33 4.08
CA ASP A 171 -3.16 -5.09 2.79
C ASP A 171 -2.64 -3.81 2.11
N ILE A 172 -2.36 -3.89 0.82
CA ILE A 172 -1.86 -2.72 0.07
C ILE A 172 -2.86 -1.55 0.06
N ASN A 173 -4.16 -1.84 0.20
CA ASN A 173 -5.21 -0.83 0.38
C ASN A 173 -4.90 0.11 1.55
N GLY A 174 -4.29 -0.36 2.65
CA GLY A 174 -3.88 0.50 3.75
C GLY A 174 -2.89 1.59 3.30
N ALA A 175 -1.92 1.24 2.46
CA ALA A 175 -0.99 2.19 1.86
C ALA A 175 -1.71 3.17 0.90
N LEU A 176 -2.57 2.65 0.02
CA LEU A 176 -3.33 3.44 -0.94
C LEU A 176 -4.28 4.44 -0.28
N ILE A 177 -5.02 4.02 0.74
CA ILE A 177 -5.99 4.83 1.48
C ILE A 177 -5.26 5.92 2.27
N THR A 178 -4.17 5.61 2.97
CA THR A 178 -3.41 6.60 3.75
C THR A 178 -2.78 7.64 2.84
N ASP A 179 -2.23 7.21 1.70
CA ASP A 179 -1.68 8.07 0.67
C ASP A 179 -2.75 8.97 0.02
N TYR A 180 -3.93 8.42 -0.28
CA TYR A 180 -5.06 9.18 -0.81
C TYR A 180 -5.61 10.17 0.21
N THR A 181 -5.73 9.78 1.48
CA THR A 181 -6.12 10.66 2.58
C THR A 181 -5.15 11.84 2.68
N ARG A 182 -3.84 11.58 2.63
CA ARG A 182 -2.81 12.64 2.62
C ARG A 182 -2.98 13.58 1.42
N LYS A 183 -3.26 13.06 0.22
CA LYS A 183 -3.51 13.86 -0.99
C LYS A 183 -4.73 14.77 -0.80
N VAL A 184 -5.84 14.24 -0.28
CA VAL A 184 -7.07 14.99 -0.02
C VAL A 184 -6.82 16.12 0.99
N MET A 185 -6.17 15.82 2.11
CA MET A 185 -5.88 16.81 3.15
C MET A 185 -4.93 17.90 2.65
N ARG A 186 -3.89 17.54 1.89
CA ARG A 186 -2.98 18.51 1.28
C ARG A 186 -3.71 19.43 0.32
N ASN A 187 -4.54 18.87 -0.56
CA ASN A 187 -5.34 19.65 -1.50
C ASN A 187 -6.22 20.64 -0.75
N ALA A 188 -6.91 20.20 0.30
CA ALA A 188 -7.74 21.05 1.13
C ALA A 188 -6.95 22.17 1.82
N GLY A 189 -5.80 21.86 2.41
CA GLY A 189 -4.92 22.84 3.06
C GLY A 189 -4.33 23.87 2.08
N SER A 190 -4.05 23.45 0.83
CA SER A 190 -3.47 24.31 -0.19
C SER A 190 -4.44 25.35 -0.77
N LYS A 191 -5.76 25.18 -0.57
CA LYS A 191 -6.78 26.12 -1.08
C LYS A 191 -6.60 27.53 -0.51
N GLU A 192 -6.04 27.66 0.69
CA GLU A 192 -5.74 28.95 1.30
C GLU A 192 -4.25 29.11 1.63
N ARG A 193 -3.46 29.44 0.61
CA ARG A 193 -1.98 29.56 0.72
C ARG A 193 -1.50 30.71 1.60
N ARG A 194 -2.31 31.76 1.81
CA ARG A 194 -1.95 32.96 2.59
C ARG A 194 -2.50 32.95 4.02
N ARG A 195 -2.74 31.77 4.57
CA ARG A 195 -3.26 31.59 5.93
C ARG A 195 -2.24 32.08 6.96
N LYS A 196 -2.69 32.92 7.91
CA LYS A 196 -1.86 33.32 9.07
C LYS A 196 -1.81 32.17 10.08
N ASN A 197 -0.68 31.93 10.75
CA ASN A 197 -0.58 30.90 11.80
C ASN A 197 -1.16 31.37 13.15
N THR A 198 -2.44 31.75 13.18
CA THR A 198 -3.16 32.12 14.41
C THR A 198 -3.97 30.94 14.94
N ALA A 199 -4.33 30.96 16.22
CA ALA A 199 -5.19 29.92 16.81
C ALA A 199 -6.54 29.78 16.08
N ALA A 200 -7.14 30.90 15.64
CA ALA A 200 -8.39 30.88 14.87
C ALA A 200 -8.20 30.22 13.49
N ALA A 201 -7.12 30.54 12.77
CA ALA A 201 -6.84 29.95 11.47
C ALA A 201 -6.52 28.45 11.55
N ARG A 202 -5.87 27.99 12.63
CA ARG A 202 -5.65 26.56 12.90
C ARG A 202 -6.96 25.83 13.21
N ARG A 203 -7.85 26.41 14.02
CA ARG A 203 -9.20 25.86 14.24
C ARG A 203 -9.99 25.75 12.95
N ASN A 204 -9.93 26.76 12.09
CA ASN A 204 -10.54 26.69 10.77
C ASN A 204 -9.92 25.58 9.91
N LEU A 205 -8.58 25.39 9.93
CA LEU A 205 -7.93 24.31 9.16
C LEU A 205 -8.39 22.94 9.64
N ARG A 206 -8.49 22.77 10.97
CA ARG A 206 -9.05 21.57 11.58
C ARG A 206 -10.46 21.27 11.06
N SER A 207 -11.33 22.28 11.01
CA SER A 207 -12.69 22.12 10.45
C SER A 207 -12.68 21.72 8.97
N VAL A 208 -11.76 22.29 8.17
CA VAL A 208 -11.59 21.91 6.76
C VAL A 208 -11.15 20.46 6.61
N PHE A 209 -10.14 20.03 7.38
CA PHE A 209 -9.67 18.64 7.35
C PHE A 209 -10.73 17.66 7.83
N LEU A 210 -11.42 17.98 8.92
CA LEU A 210 -12.53 17.15 9.42
C LEU A 210 -13.64 17.02 8.37
N ALA A 211 -14.00 18.11 7.68
CA ALA A 211 -15.01 18.06 6.63
C ALA A 211 -14.61 17.16 5.45
N GLU A 212 -13.33 17.13 5.05
CA GLU A 212 -12.87 16.19 4.02
C GLU A 212 -12.78 14.76 4.56
N ALA A 213 -12.37 14.55 5.81
CA ALA A 213 -12.32 13.22 6.43
C ALA A 213 -13.72 12.59 6.51
N LEU A 214 -14.74 13.38 6.85
CA LEU A 214 -16.14 12.93 6.87
C LEU A 214 -16.65 12.55 5.47
N LYS A 215 -16.13 13.15 4.39
CA LYS A 215 -16.45 12.70 3.02
C LYS A 215 -15.80 11.36 2.71
N LEU A 216 -14.57 11.15 3.18
CA LEU A 216 -13.89 9.86 3.06
C LEU A 216 -14.59 8.77 3.89
N GLU A 217 -15.13 9.12 5.06
CA GLU A 217 -15.98 8.23 5.86
C GLU A 217 -17.25 7.84 5.10
N LYS A 218 -17.96 8.83 4.53
CA LYS A 218 -19.16 8.57 3.72
C LYS A 218 -18.88 7.73 2.47
N ALA A 219 -17.65 7.81 1.95
CA ALA A 219 -17.21 7.05 0.78
C ALA A 219 -16.64 5.67 1.15
N GLU A 220 -16.71 5.26 2.42
CA GLU A 220 -16.17 3.97 2.89
C GLU A 220 -14.66 3.81 2.64
N ILE A 221 -13.93 4.93 2.57
CA ILE A 221 -12.46 4.96 2.48
C ILE A 221 -11.83 5.01 3.87
N LEU A 222 -12.41 5.83 4.75
CA LEU A 222 -12.08 5.85 6.18
C LEU A 222 -13.28 5.35 6.98
N GLU A 223 -13.06 4.92 8.21
CA GLU A 223 -14.12 4.58 9.17
C GLU A 223 -13.90 5.33 10.49
N ASN A 224 -14.92 5.33 11.35
CA ASN A 224 -14.85 5.89 12.72
C ASN A 224 -14.38 7.36 12.80
N VAL A 225 -14.45 8.14 11.72
CA VAL A 225 -14.03 9.54 11.67
C VAL A 225 -14.93 10.38 12.57
N THR A 226 -16.24 10.15 12.53
CA THR A 226 -17.20 10.85 13.39
C THR A 226 -16.92 10.56 14.88
N ALA A 227 -16.67 9.28 15.20
CA ALA A 227 -16.41 8.84 16.58
C ALA A 227 -15.05 9.32 17.14
N THR A 228 -14.08 9.62 16.26
CA THR A 228 -12.71 10.00 16.63
C THR A 228 -12.35 11.43 16.22
N ALA A 229 -13.36 12.25 15.94
CA ALA A 229 -13.17 13.63 15.46
C ALA A 229 -12.36 14.49 16.44
N ASP A 230 -12.43 14.20 17.74
CA ASP A 230 -11.67 14.85 18.80
C ASP A 230 -10.15 14.59 18.72
N GLN A 231 -9.74 13.45 18.15
CA GLN A 231 -8.33 13.11 17.95
C GLN A 231 -7.67 13.90 16.82
N LEU A 232 -8.46 14.46 15.89
CA LEU A 232 -7.96 15.33 14.84
C LEU A 232 -7.57 16.69 15.44
N THR A 233 -6.28 17.01 15.41
CA THR A 233 -5.75 18.27 15.96
C THR A 233 -4.98 19.06 14.91
N VAL A 234 -4.99 20.39 15.05
CA VAL A 234 -4.12 21.31 14.30
C VAL A 234 -3.56 22.32 15.29
N ILE A 235 -2.29 22.17 15.64
CA ILE A 235 -1.62 22.97 16.66
C ILE A 235 -0.43 23.72 16.07
N GLN A 236 0.08 24.72 16.79
CA GLN A 236 1.36 25.32 16.44
C GLN A 236 2.47 24.35 16.82
N ASP A 237 3.50 24.26 16.00
CA ASP A 237 4.68 23.50 16.35
C ASP A 237 5.38 24.11 17.58
N GLN A 238 5.93 23.26 18.45
CA GLN A 238 6.58 23.72 19.68
C GLN A 238 7.96 24.36 19.42
N ASN A 239 8.63 23.97 18.34
CA ASN A 239 9.99 24.39 18.00
C ASN A 239 10.02 25.42 16.86
N ASP A 240 8.99 25.45 16.02
CA ASP A 240 8.87 26.38 14.89
C ASP A 240 7.53 27.15 14.94
N PRO A 241 7.51 28.41 15.41
CA PRO A 241 6.26 29.18 15.50
C PRO A 241 5.62 29.49 14.13
N THR A 242 6.33 29.29 13.02
CA THR A 242 5.79 29.47 11.66
C THR A 242 5.04 28.24 11.15
N ARG A 243 5.27 27.07 11.76
CA ARG A 243 4.67 25.79 11.35
C ARG A 243 3.40 25.47 12.12
N ALA A 244 2.43 24.89 11.41
CA ALA A 244 1.27 24.23 12.01
C ALA A 244 1.41 22.72 11.79
N VAL A 245 1.13 21.94 12.83
CA VAL A 245 1.21 20.47 12.82
C VAL A 245 -0.20 19.92 12.96
N ALA A 246 -0.59 19.06 12.02
CA ALA A 246 -1.86 18.37 12.06
C ALA A 246 -1.65 16.90 12.45
N LYS A 247 -2.39 16.42 13.44
CA LYS A 247 -2.56 14.99 13.71
C LYS A 247 -3.91 14.58 13.12
N ILE A 248 -3.90 13.66 12.18
CA ILE A 248 -5.10 13.20 11.48
C ILE A 248 -5.25 11.70 11.76
N PRO A 249 -6.25 11.27 12.53
CA PRO A 249 -6.54 9.85 12.69
C PRO A 249 -7.03 9.29 11.34
N ALA A 250 -6.47 8.15 10.92
CA ALA A 250 -6.83 7.48 9.68
C ALA A 250 -7.10 6.01 9.97
N TYR A 251 -8.32 5.71 10.39
CA TYR A 251 -8.83 4.35 10.44
C TYR A 251 -9.25 3.99 9.01
N TRP A 252 -8.39 3.28 8.30
CA TRP A 252 -8.63 2.89 6.91
C TRP A 252 -9.57 1.68 6.88
N VAL A 253 -10.53 1.69 5.95
CA VAL A 253 -11.50 0.60 5.80
C VAL A 253 -10.80 -0.64 5.24
N ARG A 254 -10.92 -1.76 5.95
CA ARG A 254 -10.30 -3.03 5.54
C ARG A 254 -11.13 -3.75 4.48
N GLY A 255 -10.43 -4.45 3.59
CA GLY A 255 -11.05 -5.36 2.65
C GLY A 255 -11.67 -6.57 3.35
N MET A 256 -12.85 -6.98 2.90
CA MET A 256 -13.53 -8.18 3.38
C MET A 256 -13.01 -9.40 2.61
N HIS A 257 -11.92 -10.00 3.11
CA HIS A 257 -11.25 -11.12 2.45
C HIS A 257 -11.83 -12.50 2.76
N VAL A 258 -12.44 -12.66 3.94
CA VAL A 258 -12.98 -13.94 4.41
C VAL A 258 -14.39 -13.72 4.96
N VAL A 259 -15.33 -14.56 4.56
CA VAL A 259 -16.70 -14.59 5.09
C VAL A 259 -16.90 -15.91 5.84
N ALA A 260 -16.97 -15.83 7.16
CA ALA A 260 -17.33 -16.96 8.01
C ALA A 260 -18.85 -16.90 8.31
N ALA A 261 -19.55 -18.02 8.16
CA ALA A 261 -20.99 -18.09 8.38
C ALA A 261 -21.37 -19.33 9.21
N THR A 262 -22.37 -19.16 10.07
CA THR A 262 -23.08 -20.24 10.76
C THR A 262 -24.45 -20.40 10.12
N ILE A 263 -24.85 -21.62 9.78
CA ILE A 263 -26.20 -21.93 9.24
C ILE A 263 -26.96 -22.70 10.32
N ASP A 264 -27.96 -22.04 10.90
CA ASP A 264 -28.86 -22.69 11.86
C ASP A 264 -29.96 -23.47 11.13
N VAL A 265 -30.19 -24.72 11.55
CA VAL A 265 -31.27 -25.58 11.06
C VAL A 265 -32.31 -25.74 12.16
N TYR A 266 -33.58 -25.48 11.84
CA TYR A 266 -34.73 -25.61 12.75
C TYR A 266 -35.57 -26.84 12.42
#